data_AF-A0A8U0QBL2-F1
#
_entry.id   AF-A0A8U0QBL2-F1
#
_cell.length_a   1.000
_cell.length_b   1.000
_cell.length_c   1.000
_cell.angle_alpha   90.00
_cell.angle_beta   90.00
_cell.angle_gamma   90.00
#
_symmetry.space_group_name_H-M   'P 1'
#
loop_
_entity.id
_entity.type
_entity.pdbx_description
1 polymer ?
#
loop_
_entity_poly.entity_id
_entity_poly.type
_entity_poly.pdbx_seq_one_letter_code
_entity_poly.pdbx_strand_id
1 'polypeptide(L)'
;MKRRLLLVSNSTLHGGGYLEHCQQQIKDFFGKGVTRILFIPYALCDRDGYAKTARDKFNSLGYEVDSIHEASDPVEAVRNAQGIFIGGGNTFRLLKCLYDNSVLSEINKRVLQ
;
A
#
# COMPACT_ATOMS: atom_id res chain seq x y z
N MET A 1 3.98 21.81 3.59
CA MET A 1 4.51 20.60 2.92
C MET A 1 3.48 20.09 1.93
N LYS A 2 3.91 19.65 0.74
CA LYS A 2 3.01 19.21 -0.33
C LYS A 2 2.77 17.71 -0.20
N ARG A 3 1.54 17.31 0.15
CA ARG A 3 1.15 15.90 0.22
C ARG A 3 1.13 15.31 -1.19
N ARG A 4 1.73 14.13 -1.36
CA ARG A 4 1.59 13.32 -2.58
C ARG A 4 0.65 12.17 -2.26
N LEU A 5 -0.57 12.22 -2.78
CA LEU A 5 -1.58 11.19 -2.59
C LEU A 5 -2.14 10.76 -3.94
N LEU A 6 -2.31 9.45 -4.14
CA LEU A 6 -3.06 8.85 -5.24
C LEU A 6 -4.22 8.08 -4.62
N LEU A 7 -5.45 8.57 -4.82
CA LEU A 7 -6.67 7.97 -4.28
C LEU A 7 -7.45 7.32 -5.43
N VAL A 8 -7.55 6.00 -5.40
CA VAL A 8 -8.18 5.20 -6.46
C VAL A 8 -9.52 4.68 -5.96
N SER A 9 -10.59 4.85 -6.75
CA SER A 9 -11.96 4.50 -6.34
C SER A 9 -12.17 2.99 -6.16
N ASN A 10 -11.55 2.18 -7.02
CA ASN A 10 -11.69 0.73 -7.04
C ASN A 10 -10.40 0.08 -7.56
N SER A 11 -10.22 -1.21 -7.30
CA SER A 11 -9.01 -1.91 -7.74
C SER A 11 -9.07 -2.44 -9.18
N THR A 12 -10.26 -2.69 -9.70
CA THR A 12 -10.45 -3.42 -10.98
C THR A 12 -11.63 -2.85 -11.74
N LEU A 13 -11.41 -2.48 -13.02
CA LEU A 13 -12.50 -2.16 -13.95
C LEU A 13 -13.00 -3.43 -14.64
N HIS A 14 -14.26 -3.44 -15.05
CA HIS A 14 -14.85 -4.58 -15.75
C HIS A 14 -14.03 -4.96 -16.99
N GLY A 15 -13.66 -6.23 -17.10
CA GLY A 15 -12.85 -6.76 -18.20
C GLY A 15 -11.33 -6.54 -18.07
N GLY A 16 -10.85 -5.90 -17.00
CA GLY A 16 -9.43 -5.66 -16.74
C GLY A 16 -8.87 -6.42 -15.54
N GLY A 17 -7.55 -6.41 -15.42
CA GLY A 17 -6.80 -6.98 -14.30
C GLY A 17 -6.68 -6.04 -13.09
N TYR A 18 -6.17 -6.57 -11.99
CA TYR A 18 -5.94 -5.84 -10.75
C TYR A 18 -5.02 -4.63 -10.97
N LEU A 19 -5.50 -3.43 -10.59
CA LEU A 19 -4.87 -2.10 -10.76
C LEU A 19 -4.47 -1.75 -12.19
N GLU A 20 -4.99 -2.46 -13.20
CA GLU A 20 -4.59 -2.25 -14.60
C GLU A 20 -4.95 -0.85 -15.09
N HIS A 21 -6.19 -0.42 -14.84
CA HIS A 21 -6.70 0.87 -15.30
C HIS A 21 -5.96 2.09 -14.71
N CYS A 22 -5.31 1.93 -13.55
CA CYS A 22 -4.60 2.99 -12.85
C CYS A 22 -3.07 2.80 -12.86
N GLN A 23 -2.55 1.85 -13.63
CA GLN A 23 -1.13 1.47 -13.56
C GLN A 23 -0.18 2.60 -14.01
N GLN A 24 -0.61 3.44 -14.96
CA GLN A 24 0.20 4.57 -15.41
C GLN A 24 0.28 5.63 -14.32
N GLN A 25 -0.83 5.92 -13.65
CA GLN A 25 -0.90 6.84 -12.53
C GLN A 25 -0.06 6.35 -11.36
N ILE A 26 -0.04 5.03 -11.09
CA ILE A 26 0.84 4.42 -10.09
C ILE A 26 2.32 4.66 -10.45
N LYS A 27 2.70 4.40 -11.70
CA LYS A 27 4.08 4.63 -12.19
C LYS A 27 4.49 6.10 -12.11
N ASP A 28 3.62 7.01 -12.52
CA ASP A 28 3.89 8.45 -12.48
C ASP A 28 3.95 8.96 -11.03
N PHE A 29 3.13 8.39 -10.15
CA PHE A 29 3.09 8.72 -8.73
C PHE A 29 4.37 8.30 -8.00
N PHE A 30 4.76 7.04 -8.10
CA PHE A 30 5.98 6.57 -7.44
C PHE A 30 7.25 7.05 -8.15
N GLY A 31 7.19 7.20 -9.47
CA GLY A 31 8.31 7.63 -10.29
C GLY A 31 9.50 6.68 -10.18
N LYS A 32 10.69 7.18 -10.49
CA LYS A 32 11.96 6.43 -10.40
C LYS A 32 12.63 6.49 -9.02
N GLY A 33 12.13 7.35 -8.12
CA GLY A 33 12.71 7.56 -6.79
C GLY A 33 12.25 6.56 -5.74
N VAL A 34 11.22 5.78 -6.04
CA VAL A 34 10.72 4.70 -5.19
C VAL A 34 11.03 3.38 -5.88
N THR A 35 11.72 2.48 -5.18
CA THR A 35 12.01 1.12 -5.66
C THR A 35 11.28 0.07 -4.84
N ARG A 36 10.89 0.40 -3.60
CA ARG A 36 10.25 -0.50 -2.65
C ARG A 36 9.02 0.15 -2.01
N ILE A 37 7.91 -0.56 -2.01
CA ILE A 37 6.62 -0.09 -1.49
C ILE A 37 6.24 -0.93 -0.27
N LEU A 38 5.83 -0.27 0.81
CA LEU A 38 5.20 -0.92 1.95
C LEU A 38 3.70 -1.08 1.69
N PHE A 39 3.24 -2.31 1.63
CA PHE A 39 1.84 -2.65 1.47
C PHE A 39 1.14 -2.85 2.82
N ILE A 40 -0.07 -2.30 2.94
CA ILE A 40 -0.95 -2.43 4.12
C ILE A 40 -2.20 -3.24 3.72
N PRO A 41 -2.24 -4.57 3.98
CA PRO A 41 -3.34 -5.46 3.58
C PRO A 41 -4.47 -5.56 4.60
N TYR A 42 -4.51 -4.72 5.63
CA TYR A 42 -5.39 -4.89 6.79
C TYR A 42 -6.89 -4.80 6.50
N ALA A 43 -7.29 -4.31 5.32
CA ALA A 43 -8.69 -4.25 4.92
C ALA A 43 -9.32 -5.63 4.64
N LEU A 44 -8.50 -6.67 4.41
CA LEU A 44 -8.95 -8.05 4.18
C LEU A 44 -8.49 -9.01 5.28
N CYS A 45 -9.14 -10.18 5.33
CA CYS A 45 -8.78 -11.23 6.28
C CYS A 45 -7.54 -12.01 5.82
N ASP A 46 -7.54 -12.44 4.57
CA ASP A 46 -6.43 -13.16 3.95
C ASP A 46 -5.36 -12.17 3.51
N ARG A 47 -4.40 -11.91 4.41
CA ARG A 47 -3.34 -10.93 4.20
C ARG A 47 -2.22 -11.48 3.33
N ASP A 48 -1.92 -12.78 3.43
CA ASP A 48 -0.87 -13.43 2.63
C ASP A 48 -1.28 -13.52 1.17
N GLY A 49 -2.51 -13.98 0.89
CA GLY A 49 -3.06 -13.98 -0.46
C GLY A 49 -3.10 -12.57 -1.05
N TYR A 50 -3.52 -11.59 -0.25
CA TYR A 50 -3.59 -10.21 -0.73
C TYR A 50 -2.20 -9.61 -1.02
N ALA A 51 -1.23 -9.87 -0.15
CA ALA A 51 0.15 -9.44 -0.35
C ALA A 51 0.77 -10.09 -1.58
N LYS A 52 0.48 -11.37 -1.85
CA LYS A 52 0.89 -12.03 -3.08
C LYS A 52 0.32 -11.32 -4.31
N THR A 53 -0.98 -11.04 -4.35
CA THR A 53 -1.60 -10.31 -5.47
C THR A 53 -0.99 -8.92 -5.68
N ALA A 54 -0.76 -8.18 -4.60
CA ALA A 54 -0.10 -6.87 -4.67
C ALA A 54 1.33 -6.99 -5.20
N ARG A 55 2.13 -7.92 -4.68
CA ARG A 55 3.50 -8.21 -5.16
C ARG A 55 3.52 -8.52 -6.65
N ASP A 56 2.69 -9.47 -7.10
CA ASP A 56 2.65 -9.88 -8.50
C ASP A 56 2.38 -8.66 -9.41
N LYS A 57 1.44 -7.79 -9.02
CA LYS A 57 1.14 -6.57 -9.78
C LYS A 57 2.27 -5.54 -9.74
N PHE A 58 2.76 -5.16 -8.57
CA PHE A 58 3.77 -4.11 -8.44
C PHE A 58 5.15 -4.53 -8.98
N ASN A 59 5.51 -5.82 -8.87
CA ASN A 59 6.70 -6.37 -9.51
C ASN A 59 6.63 -6.21 -11.03
N SER A 60 5.46 -6.44 -11.65
CA SER A 60 5.26 -6.19 -13.10
C SER A 60 5.45 -4.71 -13.51
N LEU A 61 5.31 -3.79 -12.54
CA LEU A 61 5.52 -2.35 -12.74
C LEU A 61 6.94 -1.89 -12.40
N GLY A 62 7.79 -2.78 -11.87
CA GLY A 62 9.18 -2.50 -11.48
C GLY A 62 9.37 -2.07 -10.02
N TYR A 63 8.42 -2.36 -9.13
CA TYR A 63 8.51 -2.05 -7.70
C TYR A 63 8.51 -3.31 -6.86
N GLU A 64 9.43 -3.41 -5.91
CA GLU A 64 9.41 -4.44 -4.89
C GLU A 64 8.36 -4.11 -3.82
N VAL A 65 7.76 -5.14 -3.20
CA VAL A 65 6.72 -4.97 -2.19
C VAL A 65 6.99 -5.78 -0.94
N ASP A 66 7.13 -5.06 0.17
CA ASP A 66 7.05 -5.63 1.52
C ASP A 66 5.65 -5.46 2.06
N SER A 67 5.19 -6.43 2.84
CA SER A 67 3.87 -6.34 3.46
C SER A 67 4.00 -6.13 4.97
N ILE A 68 3.31 -5.13 5.49
CA ILE A 68 3.43 -4.73 6.90
C ILE A 68 3.01 -5.83 7.89
N HIS A 69 2.16 -6.77 7.48
CA HIS A 69 1.74 -7.88 8.34
C HIS A 69 2.81 -8.97 8.52
N GLU A 70 3.86 -8.95 7.71
CA GLU A 70 5.02 -9.84 7.80
C GLU A 70 6.19 -9.18 8.55
N ALA A 71 6.10 -7.87 8.83
CA ALA A 71 7.13 -7.13 9.54
C ALA A 71 7.13 -7.50 11.03
N SER A 72 8.33 -7.68 11.60
CA SER A 72 8.50 -7.86 13.05
C SER A 72 8.15 -6.60 13.84
N ASP A 73 8.44 -5.42 13.27
CA ASP A 73 8.03 -4.11 13.79
C ASP A 73 7.28 -3.32 12.70
N PRO A 74 5.94 -3.23 12.77
CA PRO A 74 5.15 -2.51 11.79
C PRO A 74 5.35 -0.98 11.85
N VAL A 75 5.74 -0.43 13.01
CA VAL A 75 6.02 1.00 13.17
C VAL A 75 7.32 1.36 12.47
N GLU A 76 8.37 0.56 12.66
CA GLU A 76 9.64 0.75 11.95
C GLU A 76 9.45 0.59 10.44
N ALA A 77 8.69 -0.40 9.99
CA ALA A 77 8.39 -0.60 8.59
C ALA A 77 7.79 0.66 7.94
N VAL A 78 6.82 1.31 8.61
CA VAL A 78 6.22 2.56 8.13
C VAL A 78 7.21 3.71 8.06
N ARG A 79 8.08 3.85 9.08
CA ARG A 79 9.09 4.91 9.12
C ARG A 79 10.09 4.81 7.96
N ASN A 80 10.47 3.58 7.61
CA ASN A 80 11.46 3.31 6.57
C ASN A 80 10.85 3.20 5.16
N ALA A 81 9.53 3.19 5.02
CA ALA A 81 8.86 3.04 3.73
C ALA A 81 9.24 4.17 2.75
N GLN A 82 9.60 3.84 1.51
CA GLN A 82 9.80 4.84 0.44
C GLN A 82 8.46 5.28 -0.16
N GLY A 83 7.53 4.33 -0.30
CA GLY A 83 6.14 4.54 -0.69
C GLY A 83 5.23 3.64 0.12
N ILE A 84 3.98 4.07 0.34
CA ILE A 84 2.97 3.31 1.07
C ILE A 84 1.79 3.04 0.14
N PHE A 85 1.36 1.79 0.06
CA PHE A 85 0.14 1.38 -0.63
C PHE A 85 -0.83 0.73 0.37
N ILE A 86 -2.07 1.20 0.43
CA ILE A 86 -3.09 0.68 1.34
C ILE A 86 -4.15 -0.04 0.53
N GLY A 87 -4.34 -1.33 0.80
CA GLY A 87 -5.33 -2.15 0.11
C GLY A 87 -6.77 -1.79 0.47
N GLY A 88 -7.68 -1.98 -0.49
CA GLY A 88 -9.12 -1.84 -0.28
C GLY A 88 -9.75 -3.08 0.39
N GLY A 89 -10.98 -2.93 0.89
CA GLY A 89 -11.70 -3.98 1.61
C GLY A 89 -12.64 -3.38 2.65
N ASN A 90 -12.66 -3.96 3.85
CA ASN A 90 -13.46 -3.43 4.95
C ASN A 90 -12.73 -2.30 5.71
N THR A 91 -13.25 -1.07 5.63
CA THR A 91 -12.63 0.11 6.25
C THR A 91 -12.58 0.06 7.77
N PHE A 92 -13.58 -0.53 8.44
CA PHE A 92 -13.56 -0.67 9.91
C PHE A 92 -12.46 -1.61 10.37
N ARG A 93 -12.27 -2.73 9.66
CA ARG A 93 -11.18 -3.67 9.90
C ARG A 93 -9.83 -3.01 9.67
N LEU A 94 -9.68 -2.31 8.54
CA LEU A 94 -8.47 -1.55 8.23
C LEU A 94 -8.13 -0.60 9.37
N LEU A 95 -9.09 0.27 9.75
CA LEU A 95 -8.87 1.28 10.78
C LEU A 95 -8.56 0.65 12.14
N LYS A 96 -9.28 -0.40 12.54
CA LYS A 96 -8.99 -1.16 13.76
C LYS A 96 -7.57 -1.69 13.77
N CYS A 97 -7.13 -2.36 12.70
CA CYS A 97 -5.77 -2.89 12.64
C CYS A 97 -4.70 -1.80 12.62
N LEU A 98 -4.94 -0.65 11.99
CA LEU A 98 -4.02 0.48 12.04
C LEU A 98 -3.85 1.03 13.48
N TYR A 99 -4.92 1.04 14.27
CA TYR A 99 -4.86 1.40 15.69
C TYR A 99 -4.16 0.32 16.52
N ASP A 100 -4.54 -0.95 16.38
CA ASP A 100 -3.98 -2.06 17.14
C ASP A 100 -2.46 -2.19 16.94
N ASN A 101 -1.95 -1.84 15.75
CA ASN A 101 -0.52 -1.87 15.42
C ASN A 101 0.19 -0.51 15.64
N SER A 102 -0.51 0.52 16.15
CA SER A 102 0.06 1.86 16.40
C SER A 102 0.67 2.55 15.17
N VAL A 103 0.22 2.21 13.96
CA VAL A 103 0.82 2.71 12.71
C VAL A 103 0.08 3.91 12.11
N LEU A 104 -1.14 4.22 12.56
CA LEU A 104 -1.94 5.32 11.99
C LEU A 104 -1.21 6.68 12.08
N SER A 105 -0.65 7.00 13.26
CA SER A 105 0.10 8.24 13.45
C SER A 105 1.41 8.26 12.67
N GLU A 106 2.05 7.10 12.52
CA GLU A 106 3.32 6.98 11.82
C GLU A 106 3.14 7.14 10.31
N ILE A 107 2.05 6.59 9.74
CA ILE A 107 1.67 6.81 8.34
C ILE A 107 1.41 8.30 8.11
N ASN A 108 0.67 8.95 9.00
CA ASN A 108 0.39 10.38 8.90
C ASN A 108 1.68 11.21 8.88
N LYS A 109 2.60 10.96 9.82
CA LYS A 109 3.92 11.63 9.86
C LYS A 109 4.71 11.37 8.57
N ARG A 110 4.79 10.10 8.14
CA ARG A 110 5.59 9.68 6.99
C ARG A 110 5.12 10.32 5.68
N VAL A 111 3.81 10.49 5.51
CA VAL A 111 3.20 11.12 4.32
C VAL A 111 3.34 12.65 4.31
N LEU A 112 3.55 13.27 5.47
CA LEU A 112 3.71 14.72 5.59
C LEU A 112 5.16 15.19 5.37
N GLN A 113 6.14 14.31 5.50
CA GLN A 113 7.56 14.54 5.21
C GLN A 113 7.81 14.59 3.69
#